data_AF-A0AAW3WBG9-F1
#
_entry.id   AF-A0AAW3WBG9-F1
#
_cell.length_a   1.000
_cell.length_b   1.000
_cell.length_c   1.000
_cell.angle_alpha   90.00
_cell.angle_beta   90.00
_cell.angle_gamma   90.00
#
_symmetry.space_group_name_H-M   'P 1'
#
loop_
_entity.id
_entity.type
_entity.pdbx_description
1 polymer ?
#
loop_
_entity_poly.entity_id
_entity_poly.type
_entity_poly.pdbx_seq_one_letter_code
_entity_poly.pdbx_strand_id
1 'polypeptide(L)'
;MDEIGVFLNEKDLISSFEEARYVKIFAKEKHLWKTKKTILINRAGGEKSINEIRQEYKNVINEMDDCKIIIVTKAFGIPYSVFYMGDFSVWELEGNPFDYFDEIIKNEMVQEENENKEVEIAKKLGDGYFMIDLQELELINPEITSKKAIIPYLEKEDVKKIEVRCCHVPPWLVAKMDKGEILLSINEIKRNDYMVTVQKNV
;
A
#
# COMPACT_ATOMS: atom_id res chain seq x y z
N MET A 1 2.76 6.60 -15.90
CA MET A 1 2.42 8.04 -15.94
C MET A 1 2.29 8.45 -14.49
N ASP A 2 2.96 9.51 -14.08
CA ASP A 2 3.03 9.87 -12.67
C ASP A 2 1.69 10.50 -12.26
N GLU A 3 0.88 9.73 -11.53
CA GLU A 3 -0.45 10.11 -11.10
C GLU A 3 -0.57 10.10 -9.59
N ILE A 4 -1.16 11.16 -9.03
CA ILE A 4 -1.35 11.33 -7.60
C ILE A 4 -2.80 11.75 -7.33
N GLY A 5 -3.51 10.96 -6.53
CA GLY A 5 -4.86 11.28 -6.05
C GLY A 5 -4.80 12.06 -4.74
N VAL A 6 -5.32 13.29 -4.72
CA VAL A 6 -5.30 14.13 -3.51
C VAL A 6 -6.71 14.30 -2.98
N PHE A 7 -6.91 13.95 -1.72
CA PHE A 7 -8.12 14.27 -0.99
C PHE A 7 -8.11 15.73 -0.59
N LEU A 8 -9.10 16.48 -1.06
CA LEU A 8 -9.13 17.94 -0.93
C LEU A 8 -10.43 18.43 -0.29
N ASN A 9 -10.30 19.50 0.50
CA ASN A 9 -11.43 20.26 1.02
C ASN A 9 -11.89 21.33 0.02
N GLU A 10 -12.87 22.15 0.41
CA GLU A 10 -13.45 23.21 -0.44
C GLU A 10 -12.45 24.30 -0.84
N LYS A 11 -11.32 24.42 -0.14
CA LYS A 11 -10.27 25.42 -0.38
C LYS A 11 -9.09 24.87 -1.20
N ASP A 12 -9.23 23.68 -1.79
CA ASP A 12 -8.15 23.00 -2.53
C ASP A 12 -6.90 22.71 -1.69
N LEU A 13 -7.07 22.56 -0.37
CA LEU A 13 -6.02 22.11 0.54
C LEU A 13 -6.18 20.62 0.86
N ILE A 14 -5.06 19.93 1.13
CA ILE A 14 -5.05 18.52 1.53
C ILE A 14 -5.97 18.36 2.75
N SER A 15 -6.79 17.32 2.72
CA SER A 15 -7.77 17.04 3.77
C SER A 15 -7.76 15.58 4.21
N SER A 16 -8.40 15.29 5.32
CA SER A 16 -8.63 13.92 5.78
C SER A 16 -9.67 13.22 4.92
N PHE A 17 -9.80 11.90 5.06
CA PHE A 17 -10.89 11.16 4.42
C PHE A 17 -12.27 11.64 4.87
N GLU A 18 -12.45 12.18 6.06
CA GLU A 18 -13.78 12.60 6.56
C GLU A 18 -14.18 13.96 6.00
N GLU A 19 -13.24 14.89 5.93
CA GLU A 19 -13.47 16.28 5.54
C GLU A 19 -13.40 16.50 4.03
N ALA A 20 -12.77 15.57 3.29
CA ALA A 20 -12.63 15.70 1.86
C ALA A 20 -13.98 15.85 1.15
N ARG A 21 -14.07 16.82 0.24
CA ARG A 21 -15.21 17.01 -0.64
C ARG A 21 -15.03 16.32 -1.97
N TYR A 22 -13.78 16.18 -2.40
CA TYR A 22 -13.45 15.54 -3.65
C TYR A 22 -12.04 14.98 -3.60
N VAL A 23 -11.78 14.06 -4.51
CA VAL A 23 -10.44 13.59 -4.83
C VAL A 23 -10.07 14.14 -6.20
N LYS A 24 -8.97 14.88 -6.30
CA LYS A 24 -8.41 15.28 -7.60
C LYS A 24 -7.26 14.37 -7.94
N ILE A 25 -7.31 13.77 -9.13
CA ILE A 25 -6.19 13.03 -9.69
C ILE A 25 -5.38 14.02 -10.51
N PHE A 26 -4.13 14.22 -10.11
CA PHE A 26 -3.16 15.01 -10.84
C PHE A 26 -2.26 14.09 -11.64
N ALA A 27 -2.01 14.46 -12.89
CA ALA A 27 -1.06 13.78 -13.75
C ALA A 27 0.05 14.76 -14.13
N LYS A 28 1.29 14.26 -14.18
CA LYS A 28 2.43 15.04 -14.66
C LYS A 28 2.44 15.05 -16.19
N GLU A 29 2.14 16.21 -16.78
CA GLU A 29 2.27 16.44 -18.21
C GLU A 29 3.53 17.26 -18.50
N LYS A 30 4.58 16.59 -19.00
CA LYS A 30 5.92 17.16 -19.23
C LYS A 30 6.55 17.67 -17.92
N HIS A 31 6.33 18.94 -17.60
CA HIS A 31 6.88 19.63 -16.42
C HIS A 31 5.81 20.25 -15.53
N LEU A 32 4.53 20.09 -15.87
CA LEU A 32 3.43 20.71 -15.13
C LEU A 32 2.45 19.65 -14.66
N TRP A 33 2.05 19.78 -13.40
CA TRP A 33 0.98 18.99 -12.81
C TRP A 33 -0.36 19.56 -13.23
N LYS A 34 -1.23 18.72 -13.78
CA LYS A 34 -2.59 19.10 -14.17
C LYS A 34 -3.59 18.15 -13.57
N THR A 35 -4.77 18.68 -13.26
CA THR A 35 -5.90 17.85 -12.85
C THR A 35 -6.38 17.03 -14.05
N LYS A 36 -6.20 15.73 -13.98
CA LYS A 36 -6.70 14.73 -14.95
C LYS A 36 -8.17 14.42 -14.68
N LYS A 37 -8.54 14.25 -13.41
CA LYS A 37 -9.89 13.84 -13.00
C LYS A 37 -10.27 14.43 -11.65
N THR A 38 -11.56 14.63 -11.42
CA THR A 38 -12.11 14.99 -10.11
C THR A 38 -13.24 14.04 -9.77
N ILE A 39 -13.13 13.36 -8.64
CA ILE A 39 -14.13 12.43 -8.10
C ILE A 39 -14.79 13.12 -6.91
N LEU A 40 -16.10 13.35 -6.97
CA LEU A 40 -16.83 13.98 -5.88
C LEU A 40 -17.09 12.97 -4.76
N ILE A 41 -16.85 13.36 -3.51
CA ILE A 41 -17.21 12.53 -2.37
C ILE A 41 -18.51 13.05 -1.78
N ASN A 42 -19.55 12.23 -1.86
CA ASN A 42 -20.86 12.63 -1.41
C ASN A 42 -20.96 12.55 0.12
N ARG A 43 -20.95 13.72 0.76
CA ARG A 43 -21.18 13.88 2.20
C ARG A 43 -22.64 14.19 2.54
N ALA A 44 -23.55 14.22 1.56
CA ALA A 44 -24.96 14.42 1.80
C ALA A 44 -25.59 13.10 2.28
N GLY A 45 -26.11 13.09 3.51
CA GLY A 45 -26.75 11.93 4.14
C GLY A 45 -26.42 11.86 5.63
N GLY A 46 -27.28 11.20 6.40
CA GLY A 46 -27.04 10.95 7.83
C GLY A 46 -25.86 10.02 8.09
N GLU A 47 -25.80 9.43 9.30
CA GLU A 47 -24.76 8.49 9.66
C GLU A 47 -24.71 7.30 8.68
N LYS A 48 -23.60 7.16 7.94
CA LYS A 48 -23.36 6.02 7.05
C LYS A 48 -22.92 4.82 7.88
N SER A 49 -23.41 3.63 7.53
CA SER A 49 -22.90 2.37 8.06
C SER A 49 -21.48 2.09 7.56
N ILE A 50 -20.77 1.22 8.29
CA ILE A 50 -19.42 0.75 7.94
C ILE A 50 -19.35 0.19 6.51
N ASN A 51 -20.38 -0.57 6.10
CA ASN A 51 -20.42 -1.16 4.76
C ASN A 51 -20.64 -0.12 3.67
N GLU A 52 -21.48 0.90 3.91
CA GLU A 52 -21.69 1.99 2.96
C GLU A 52 -20.41 2.81 2.79
N ILE A 53 -19.70 3.12 3.87
CA ILE A 53 -18.38 3.79 3.82
C ILE A 53 -17.41 2.95 3.00
N ARG A 54 -17.32 1.64 3.28
CA ARG A 54 -16.41 0.75 2.53
C ARG A 54 -16.73 0.72 1.03
N GLN A 55 -18.01 0.65 0.67
CA GLN A 55 -18.42 0.64 -0.74
C GLN A 55 -18.19 1.99 -1.43
N GLU A 56 -18.41 3.10 -0.73
CA GLU A 56 -18.08 4.43 -1.23
C GLU A 56 -16.60 4.52 -1.63
N TYR A 57 -15.67 4.12 -0.76
CA TYR A 57 -14.24 4.20 -1.09
C TYR A 57 -13.79 3.17 -2.12
N LYS A 58 -14.47 2.02 -2.23
CA LYS A 58 -14.26 1.10 -3.36
C LYS A 58 -14.66 1.74 -4.69
N ASN A 59 -15.76 2.48 -4.72
CA ASN A 59 -16.18 3.20 -5.91
C ASN A 59 -15.17 4.30 -6.28
N VAL A 60 -14.64 5.03 -5.29
CA VAL A 60 -13.57 6.00 -5.52
C VAL A 60 -12.35 5.33 -6.15
N ILE A 61 -11.88 4.20 -5.60
CA ILE A 61 -10.75 3.44 -6.19
C ILE A 61 -11.04 3.01 -7.63
N ASN A 62 -12.25 2.53 -7.92
CA ASN A 62 -12.62 2.12 -9.27
C ASN A 62 -12.59 3.28 -10.28
N GLU A 63 -12.75 4.52 -9.81
CA GLU A 63 -12.64 5.72 -10.63
C GLU A 63 -11.21 6.26 -10.73
N MET A 64 -10.23 5.67 -10.05
CA MET A 64 -8.85 6.17 -10.03
C MET A 64 -7.97 5.68 -11.18
N ASP A 65 -8.53 4.93 -12.13
CA ASP A 65 -7.78 4.35 -13.26
C ASP A 65 -6.51 3.64 -12.76
N ASP A 66 -5.33 4.02 -13.27
CA ASP A 66 -4.02 3.45 -12.88
C ASP A 66 -3.34 4.18 -11.71
N CYS A 67 -3.98 5.21 -11.14
CA CYS A 67 -3.41 5.97 -10.02
C CYS A 67 -3.31 5.09 -8.77
N LYS A 68 -2.11 4.95 -8.21
CA LYS A 68 -1.82 4.16 -7.00
C LYS A 68 -1.22 4.96 -5.84
N ILE A 69 -1.07 6.27 -5.99
CA ILE A 69 -0.57 7.14 -4.92
C ILE A 69 -1.73 8.02 -4.47
N ILE A 70 -1.96 8.11 -3.16
CA ILE A 70 -2.90 9.08 -2.59
C ILE A 70 -2.28 9.93 -1.47
N ILE A 71 -2.77 11.16 -1.34
CA ILE A 71 -2.41 12.10 -0.29
C ILE A 71 -3.64 12.44 0.55
N VAL A 72 -3.48 12.39 1.87
CA VAL A 72 -4.47 12.77 2.90
C VAL A 72 -3.77 13.50 4.05
N THR A 73 -4.49 14.21 4.92
CA THR A 73 -3.90 14.71 6.18
C THR A 73 -3.77 13.63 7.23
N LYS A 74 -4.68 12.65 7.22
CA LYS A 74 -4.69 11.53 8.18
C LYS A 74 -5.18 10.24 7.52
N ALA A 75 -4.39 9.18 7.65
CA ALA A 75 -4.56 7.87 7.03
C ALA A 75 -5.00 6.83 8.06
N PHE A 76 -6.26 6.88 8.49
CA PHE A 76 -6.82 5.90 9.42
C PHE A 76 -8.26 5.49 9.06
N GLY A 77 -8.74 4.45 9.75
CA GLY A 77 -10.12 3.99 9.66
C GLY A 77 -10.43 3.13 8.44
N ILE A 78 -11.73 2.96 8.17
CA ILE A 78 -12.23 2.16 7.05
C ILE A 78 -11.67 2.62 5.69
N PRO A 79 -11.60 3.93 5.38
CA PRO A 79 -11.09 4.38 4.09
C PRO A 79 -9.64 3.96 3.87
N TYR A 80 -8.78 4.17 4.88
CA TYR A 80 -7.38 3.72 4.84
C TYR A 80 -7.28 2.22 4.56
N SER A 81 -8.07 1.39 5.26
CA SER A 81 -8.06 -0.06 5.03
C SER A 81 -8.40 -0.44 3.58
N VAL A 82 -9.27 0.31 2.91
CA VAL A 82 -9.68 0.06 1.52
C VAL A 82 -8.55 0.41 0.56
N PHE A 83 -7.88 1.54 0.76
CA PHE A 83 -6.70 1.93 -0.05
C PHE A 83 -5.51 1.00 0.17
N TYR A 84 -5.24 0.63 1.41
CA TYR A 84 -4.19 -0.34 1.74
C TYR A 84 -4.43 -1.70 1.06
N MET A 85 -5.65 -2.22 1.11
CA MET A 85 -6.02 -3.46 0.39
C MET A 85 -5.96 -3.31 -1.13
N GLY A 86 -6.18 -2.09 -1.63
CA GLY A 86 -6.11 -1.74 -3.06
C GLY A 86 -4.70 -1.51 -3.60
N ASP A 87 -3.68 -1.73 -2.77
CA ASP A 87 -2.26 -1.54 -3.10
C ASP A 87 -1.89 -0.09 -3.42
N PHE A 88 -2.43 0.86 -2.65
CA PHE A 88 -2.05 2.26 -2.76
C PHE A 88 -0.91 2.61 -1.83
N SER A 89 0.02 3.44 -2.32
CA SER A 89 0.91 4.23 -1.47
C SER A 89 0.11 5.41 -0.89
N VAL A 90 0.14 5.55 0.43
CA VAL A 90 -0.67 6.55 1.15
C VAL A 90 0.25 7.50 1.90
N TRP A 91 0.18 8.78 1.55
CA TRP A 91 1.01 9.84 2.14
C TRP A 91 0.17 10.72 3.06
N GLU A 92 0.66 10.93 4.29
CA GLU A 92 0.09 11.86 5.25
C GLU A 92 0.81 13.22 5.18
N LEU A 93 0.14 14.22 4.61
CA LEU A 93 0.71 15.56 4.36
C LEU A 93 -0.36 16.64 4.63
N GLU A 94 0.07 17.88 4.86
CA GLU A 94 -0.83 19.00 5.14
C GLU A 94 -0.55 20.19 4.22
N GLY A 95 -1.52 21.08 4.02
CA GLY A 95 -1.34 22.30 3.24
C GLY A 95 -1.59 22.12 1.75
N ASN A 96 -0.77 22.75 0.91
CA ASN A 96 -0.95 22.78 -0.54
C ASN A 96 -0.32 21.53 -1.19
N PRO A 97 -1.07 20.73 -1.97
CA PRO A 97 -0.54 19.50 -2.55
C PRO A 97 0.60 19.71 -3.56
N PHE A 98 0.63 20.84 -4.27
CA PHE A 98 1.65 21.10 -5.28
C PHE A 98 3.06 21.21 -4.70
N ASP A 99 3.17 21.53 -3.41
CA ASP A 99 4.45 21.65 -2.71
C ASP A 99 5.18 20.28 -2.58
N TYR A 100 4.44 19.17 -2.73
CA TYR A 100 4.94 17.83 -2.44
C TYR A 100 5.06 16.90 -3.65
N PHE A 101 4.39 17.20 -4.77
CA PHE A 101 4.26 16.23 -5.87
C PHE A 101 5.58 15.72 -6.44
N ASP A 102 6.54 16.61 -6.69
CA ASP A 102 7.83 16.20 -7.26
C ASP A 102 8.66 15.39 -6.27
N GLU A 103 8.56 15.70 -4.97
CA GLU A 103 9.23 14.93 -3.92
C GLU A 103 8.63 13.54 -3.79
N ILE A 104 7.30 13.43 -3.81
CA ILE A 104 6.58 12.14 -3.74
C ILE A 104 6.98 11.25 -4.91
N ILE A 105 6.90 11.74 -6.15
CA ILE A 105 7.29 10.94 -7.32
C ILE A 105 8.75 10.52 -7.23
N LYS A 106 9.65 11.41 -6.82
CA LYS A 106 11.05 11.05 -6.64
C LYS A 106 11.22 9.95 -5.58
N ASN A 107 10.52 10.04 -4.47
CA ASN A 107 10.61 9.05 -3.39
C ASN A 107 9.99 7.71 -3.81
N GLU A 108 8.87 7.72 -4.53
CA GLU A 108 8.24 6.53 -5.09
C GLU A 108 9.16 5.87 -6.13
N MET A 109 9.77 6.63 -7.04
CA MET A 109 10.76 6.11 -8.00
C MET A 109 11.98 5.52 -7.30
N VAL A 110 12.50 6.18 -6.26
CA VAL A 110 13.62 5.64 -5.46
C VAL A 110 13.19 4.39 -4.70
N GLN A 111 11.94 4.30 -4.23
CA GLN A 111 11.39 3.10 -3.63
C GLN A 111 11.25 1.97 -4.64
N GLU A 112 10.69 2.20 -5.83
CA GLU A 112 10.64 1.22 -6.94
C GLU A 112 12.05 0.77 -7.37
N GLU A 113 13.02 1.70 -7.44
CA GLU A 113 14.42 1.37 -7.74
C GLU A 113 15.11 0.61 -6.60
N ASN A 114 14.74 0.87 -5.34
CA ASN A 114 15.26 0.16 -4.18
C ASN A 114 14.56 -1.18 -3.95
N GLU A 115 13.30 -1.34 -4.36
CA GLU A 115 12.64 -2.64 -4.49
C GLU A 115 13.40 -3.55 -5.47
N ASN A 116 14.05 -2.93 -6.48
CA ASN A 116 14.97 -3.60 -7.40
C ASN A 116 16.43 -3.71 -6.90
N LYS A 117 16.78 -3.13 -5.74
CA LYS A 117 18.11 -3.30 -5.13
C LYS A 117 18.02 -4.27 -3.96
N GLU A 118 18.81 -5.33 -4.02
CA GLU A 118 18.93 -6.33 -2.96
C GLU A 118 19.47 -5.69 -1.67
N VAL A 119 18.58 -5.16 -0.82
CA VAL A 119 18.86 -5.10 0.61
C VAL A 119 18.65 -6.51 1.13
N GLU A 120 19.69 -7.13 1.68
CA GLU A 120 19.64 -8.51 2.17
C GLU A 120 18.86 -8.54 3.50
N ILE A 121 17.53 -8.47 3.37
CA ILE A 121 16.53 -8.38 4.45
C ILE A 121 16.18 -9.77 4.99
N ALA A 122 16.34 -10.81 4.16
CA ALA A 122 16.09 -12.19 4.55
C ALA A 122 17.39 -12.92 4.90
N LYS A 123 17.34 -13.66 6.01
CA LYS A 123 18.38 -14.61 6.40
C LYS A 123 18.29 -15.86 5.54
N LYS A 124 19.36 -16.18 4.80
CA LYS A 124 19.45 -17.46 4.06
C LYS A 124 19.58 -18.61 5.05
N LEU A 125 18.62 -19.55 5.00
CA LEU A 125 18.63 -20.78 5.81
C LEU A 125 19.23 -21.97 5.06
N GLY A 126 19.24 -21.91 3.72
CA GLY A 126 19.76 -22.94 2.84
C GLY A 126 19.53 -22.58 1.37
N ASP A 127 19.83 -23.50 0.46
CA ASP A 127 19.69 -23.23 -0.99
C ASP A 127 18.23 -23.10 -1.41
N GLY A 128 17.83 -21.85 -1.71
CA GLY A 128 16.46 -21.48 -2.02
C GLY A 128 15.53 -21.35 -0.81
N TYR A 129 16.08 -21.34 0.42
CA TYR A 129 15.31 -21.21 1.66
C TYR A 129 15.72 -19.96 2.41
N PHE A 130 14.74 -19.09 2.68
CA PHE A 130 14.97 -17.79 3.30
C PHE A 130 14.02 -17.56 4.48
N MET A 131 14.46 -16.75 5.44
CA MET A 131 13.69 -16.33 6.61
C MET A 131 13.63 -14.81 6.68
N ILE A 132 12.44 -14.25 6.81
CA ILE A 132 12.18 -12.83 6.99
C ILE A 132 11.50 -12.64 8.34
N ASP A 133 12.10 -11.88 9.24
CA ASP A 133 11.46 -11.48 10.49
C ASP A 133 10.91 -10.05 10.36
N LEU A 134 9.63 -9.92 9.99
CA LEU A 134 9.01 -8.60 9.82
C LEU A 134 8.95 -7.82 11.13
N GLN A 135 8.84 -8.51 12.28
CA GLN A 135 8.80 -7.84 13.58
C GLN A 135 10.16 -7.19 13.89
N GLU A 136 11.27 -7.85 13.57
CA GLU A 136 12.60 -7.28 13.70
C GLU A 136 12.83 -6.13 12.70
N LEU A 137 12.39 -6.32 11.46
CA LEU A 137 12.58 -5.35 10.40
C LEU A 137 11.79 -4.05 10.62
N GLU A 138 10.56 -4.13 11.10
CA GLU A 138 9.74 -2.97 11.47
C GLU A 138 10.37 -2.14 12.62
N LEU A 139 11.17 -2.77 13.49
CA LEU A 139 11.92 -2.06 14.55
C LEU A 139 13.14 -1.32 14.01
N ILE A 140 13.85 -1.91 13.04
CA ILE A 140 15.08 -1.35 12.46
C ILE A 140 14.75 -0.28 11.41
N ASN A 141 13.69 -0.49 10.63
CA ASN A 141 13.24 0.39 9.56
C ASN A 141 11.71 0.51 9.59
N PRO A 142 11.14 1.48 10.33
CA PRO A 142 9.69 1.61 10.48
C PRO A 142 8.89 1.78 9.18
N GLU A 143 9.55 2.20 8.09
CA GLU A 143 8.96 2.38 6.76
C GLU A 143 8.91 1.08 5.93
N ILE A 144 9.47 -0.02 6.43
CA ILE A 144 9.47 -1.32 5.75
C ILE A 144 8.10 -2.00 5.92
N THR A 145 7.53 -2.43 4.80
CA THR A 145 6.25 -3.15 4.79
C THR A 145 6.48 -4.63 4.50
N SER A 146 5.49 -5.47 4.83
CA SER A 146 5.51 -6.90 4.48
C SER A 146 5.74 -7.14 2.98
N LYS A 147 5.20 -6.29 2.10
CA LYS A 147 5.45 -6.37 0.65
C LYS A 147 6.91 -6.06 0.32
N LYS A 148 7.44 -4.93 0.83
CA LYS A 148 8.83 -4.51 0.62
C LYS A 148 9.84 -5.58 1.04
N ALA A 149 9.55 -6.30 2.11
CA ALA A 149 10.44 -7.35 2.59
C ALA A 149 10.33 -8.66 1.79
N ILE A 150 9.11 -9.07 1.37
CA ILE A 150 8.86 -10.43 0.86
C ILE A 150 8.89 -10.52 -0.67
N ILE A 151 8.37 -9.53 -1.40
CA ILE A 151 8.27 -9.57 -2.87
C ILE A 151 9.63 -9.80 -3.55
N PRO A 152 10.73 -9.09 -3.16
CA PRO A 152 12.02 -9.28 -3.81
C PRO A 152 12.54 -10.72 -3.74
N TYR A 153 12.16 -11.48 -2.71
CA TYR A 153 12.52 -12.89 -2.58
C TYR A 153 11.54 -13.80 -3.32
N LEU A 154 10.26 -13.44 -3.40
CA LEU A 154 9.29 -14.19 -4.20
C LEU A 154 9.58 -14.08 -5.70
N GLU A 155 10.25 -13.05 -6.19
CA GLU A 155 10.53 -12.90 -7.62
C GLU A 155 11.80 -13.64 -8.07
N LYS A 156 12.73 -13.93 -7.15
CA LYS A 156 13.98 -14.65 -7.44
C LYS A 156 13.73 -16.11 -7.85
N GLU A 157 14.30 -16.55 -8.98
CA GLU A 157 14.10 -17.91 -9.52
C GLU A 157 14.61 -19.02 -8.60
N ASP A 158 15.67 -18.78 -7.84
CA ASP A 158 16.29 -19.76 -6.96
C ASP A 158 15.54 -19.94 -5.62
N VAL A 159 14.58 -19.06 -5.31
CA VAL A 159 13.80 -19.11 -4.08
C VAL A 159 12.67 -20.14 -4.19
N LYS A 160 12.75 -21.16 -3.33
CA LYS A 160 11.78 -22.26 -3.21
C LYS A 160 10.80 -22.03 -2.05
N LYS A 161 11.28 -21.47 -0.95
CA LYS A 161 10.51 -21.29 0.28
C LYS A 161 10.99 -20.06 1.05
N ILE A 162 10.02 -19.31 1.58
CA ILE A 162 10.26 -18.19 2.49
C ILE A 162 9.48 -18.46 3.77
N GLU A 163 10.17 -18.43 4.91
CA GLU A 163 9.55 -18.37 6.23
C GLU A 163 9.45 -16.90 6.65
N VAL A 164 8.28 -16.48 7.10
CA VAL A 164 7.97 -15.09 7.42
C VAL A 164 7.41 -15.05 8.83
N ARG A 165 8.10 -14.38 9.75
CA ARG A 165 7.58 -14.10 11.08
C ARG A 165 6.89 -12.75 11.10
N CYS A 166 5.65 -12.69 11.56
CA CYS A 166 4.83 -11.48 11.47
C CYS A 166 3.82 -11.38 12.61
N CYS A 167 3.46 -10.16 13.01
CA CYS A 167 2.47 -9.96 14.07
C CYS A 167 1.02 -10.21 13.61
N HIS A 168 0.80 -10.18 12.30
CA HIS A 168 -0.43 -10.58 11.61
C HIS A 168 -0.05 -11.15 10.24
N VAL A 169 -0.83 -12.12 9.74
CA VAL A 169 -0.61 -12.67 8.41
C VAL A 169 -0.93 -11.61 7.35
N PRO A 170 0.01 -11.24 6.46
CA PRO A 170 -0.24 -10.22 5.44
C PRO A 170 -1.42 -10.60 4.51
N PRO A 171 -2.46 -9.74 4.38
CA PRO A 171 -3.66 -10.08 3.60
C PRO A 171 -3.40 -10.37 2.12
N TRP A 172 -2.39 -9.72 1.53
CA TRP A 172 -2.03 -9.92 0.13
C TRP A 172 -1.43 -11.30 -0.15
N LEU A 173 -0.81 -11.95 0.85
CA LEU A 173 -0.36 -13.34 0.75
C LEU A 173 -1.57 -14.29 0.72
N VAL A 174 -2.58 -14.02 1.55
CA VAL A 174 -3.84 -14.79 1.52
C VAL A 174 -4.51 -14.63 0.15
N ALA A 175 -4.60 -13.40 -0.37
CA ALA A 175 -5.17 -13.15 -1.70
C ALA A 175 -4.40 -13.87 -2.84
N LYS A 176 -3.07 -13.95 -2.77
CA LYS A 176 -2.26 -14.71 -3.75
C LYS A 176 -2.46 -16.22 -3.61
N MET A 177 -2.60 -16.73 -2.39
CA MET A 177 -2.93 -18.14 -2.13
C MET A 177 -4.30 -18.49 -2.70
N ASP A 178 -5.32 -17.65 -2.48
CA ASP A 178 -6.67 -17.86 -2.98
C ASP A 178 -6.73 -17.88 -4.52
N LYS A 179 -5.81 -17.17 -5.19
CA LYS A 179 -5.62 -17.20 -6.64
C LYS A 179 -4.81 -18.40 -7.14
N GLY A 180 -4.24 -19.21 -6.23
CA GLY A 180 -3.38 -20.34 -6.56
C GLY A 180 -1.98 -19.95 -7.05
N GLU A 181 -1.55 -18.70 -6.83
CA GLU A 181 -0.22 -18.23 -7.24
C GLU A 181 0.89 -18.76 -6.31
N ILE A 182 0.54 -19.03 -5.04
CA ILE A 182 1.45 -19.49 -4.00
C ILE A 182 0.76 -20.52 -3.10
N LEU A 183 1.56 -21.33 -2.41
CA LEU A 183 1.14 -22.14 -1.28
C LEU A 183 1.49 -21.41 0.02
N LEU A 184 0.53 -21.33 0.93
CA LEU A 184 0.68 -20.68 2.22
C LEU A 184 0.41 -21.67 3.35
N SER A 185 1.30 -21.74 4.33
CA SER A 185 1.07 -22.47 5.59
C SER A 185 1.24 -21.50 6.75
N ILE A 186 0.20 -21.36 7.57
CA ILE A 186 0.17 -20.43 8.70
C ILE A 186 0.28 -21.22 10.00
N ASN A 187 1.25 -20.85 10.85
CA ASN A 187 1.40 -21.39 12.20
C ASN A 187 1.37 -20.24 13.21
N GLU A 188 0.40 -20.24 14.11
CA GLU A 188 0.34 -19.28 15.23
C GLU A 188 1.22 -19.78 16.37
N ILE A 189 2.32 -19.07 16.63
CA ILE A 189 3.23 -19.39 17.75
C ILE A 189 2.57 -18.97 19.06
N LYS A 190 2.03 -17.75 19.08
CA LYS A 190 1.25 -17.16 20.17
C LYS A 190 0.43 -16.01 19.61
N ARG A 191 -0.43 -15.41 20.45
CA ARG A 191 -1.23 -14.24 20.07
C ARG A 191 -0.35 -13.16 19.45
N ASN A 192 -0.71 -12.70 18.24
CA ASN A 192 0.00 -11.71 17.45
C ASN A 192 1.46 -12.09 17.13
N ASP A 193 1.78 -13.39 17.00
CA ASP A 193 3.08 -13.88 16.54
C ASP A 193 2.86 -15.13 15.69
N TYR A 194 2.99 -14.95 14.37
CA TYR A 194 2.75 -15.97 13.37
C TYR A 194 4.03 -16.30 12.64
N MET A 195 4.22 -17.59 12.34
CA MET A 195 5.18 -18.07 11.37
C MET A 195 4.42 -18.50 10.12
N VAL A 196 4.64 -17.80 9.02
CA VAL A 196 4.00 -18.04 7.73
C VAL A 196 5.03 -18.62 6.79
N THR A 197 4.77 -19.80 6.24
CA THR A 197 5.57 -20.38 5.16
C THR A 197 4.92 -20.04 3.83
N VAL A 198 5.70 -19.44 2.94
CA VAL A 198 5.32 -19.12 1.57
C VAL A 198 6.14 -19.97 0.60
N GLN A 199 5.48 -20.66 -0.32
CA GLN A 199 6.11 -21.45 -1.37
C GLN A 199 5.51 -21.10 -2.72
N LYS A 200 6.33 -21.12 -3.78
CA LYS A 200 5.83 -20.95 -5.15
C LYS A 200 5.10 -22.22 -5.58
N ASN A 201 3.97 -22.06 -6.27
CA ASN A 201 3.44 -23.16 -7.07
C ASN A 201 4.39 -23.37 -8.25
N VAL A 202 4.95 -24.58 -8.36
CA VAL A 202 5.81 -25.01 -9.48
C VAL A 202 4.92 -25.47 -10.63
#